data_AF-A0A376FCA3-F1
#
_entry.id   AF-A0A376FCA3-F1
#
_cell.length_a   1.000
_cell.length_b   1.000
_cell.length_c   1.000
_cell.angle_alpha   90.00
_cell.angle_beta   90.00
_cell.angle_gamma   90.00
#
_symmetry.space_group_name_H-M   'P 1'
#
loop_
_entity.id
_entity.type
_entity.pdbx_description
1 polymer ?
#
loop_
_entity_poly.entity_id
_entity_poly.type
_entity_poly.pdbx_seq_one_letter_code
_entity_poly.pdbx_strand_id
1 'polypeptide(L)' 'MGGGLGGGSSNAATVLVALNHLWGCGLSKDELAALGLTLGADVPVFVRGHAAFAGRRG' A
#
# COMPACT_ATOMS: atom_id res chain seq x y z
N MET A 1 1.39 4.17 24.57
CA MET A 1 0.89 4.75 23.30
C MET A 1 1.94 4.49 22.22
N GLY A 2 1.84 3.35 21.51
CA GLY A 2 2.72 3.01 20.40
C GLY A 2 2.11 3.48 19.08
N GLY A 3 2.30 4.75 18.75
CA GLY A 3 1.83 5.33 17.48
C GLY A 3 3.01 5.49 16.53
N GLY A 4 3.24 4.52 15.63
CA GLY A 4 4.31 4.69 14.66
C GLY A 4 4.72 3.50 13.80
N LEU A 5 4.04 2.34 13.88
CA LEU A 5 4.52 1.12 13.20
C LEU A 5 3.91 0.89 11.80
N GLY A 6 2.96 1.72 11.35
CA GLY A 6 2.26 1.51 10.07
C GLY A 6 2.52 2.55 8.97
N GLY A 7 3.21 3.65 9.26
CA GLY A 7 3.23 4.83 8.38
C GLY A 7 3.96 4.63 7.04
N GLY A 8 5.19 4.08 7.07
CA GLY A 8 6.01 3.92 5.87
C GLY A 8 5.47 2.87 4.91
N SER A 9 5.12 1.70 5.44
CA SER A 9 4.59 0.56 4.67
C SER A 9 3.20 0.86 4.08
N SER A 10 2.36 1.62 4.79
CA SER A 10 1.08 2.11 4.26
C SER A 10 1.29 3.07 3.10
N ASN A 11 2.20 4.03 3.23
CA ASN A 11 2.49 4.98 2.16
C ASN A 11 3.03 4.27 0.91
N ALA A 12 3.91 3.29 1.08
CA ALA A 12 4.44 2.49 -0.02
C ALA A 12 3.32 1.71 -0.75
N ALA A 13 2.40 1.09 -0.01
CA ALA A 13 1.25 0.42 -0.59
C ALA A 13 0.32 1.38 -1.33
N THR A 14 0.04 2.56 -0.77
CA THR A 14 -0.79 3.58 -1.42
C THR A 14 -0.17 4.09 -2.71
N VAL A 15 1.13 4.40 -2.71
CA VAL A 15 1.85 4.83 -3.92
C VAL A 15 1.84 3.72 -4.97
N LEU A 16 2.11 2.48 -4.58
CA LEU A 16 2.14 1.35 -5.51
C LEU A 16 0.78 1.13 -6.20
N VAL A 17 -0.31 1.20 -5.44
CA VAL A 17 -1.68 1.11 -5.99
C VAL A 17 -1.99 2.32 -6.88
N ALA A 18 -1.65 3.54 -6.45
CA ALA A 18 -1.88 4.75 -7.25
C ALA A 18 -1.11 4.72 -8.57
N LEU A 19 0.14 4.26 -8.57
CA LEU A 19 0.94 4.11 -9.78
C LEU A 19 0.34 3.08 -10.75
N ASN A 20 -0.14 1.94 -10.23
CA ASN A 20 -0.84 0.94 -11.05
C ASN A 20 -2.06 1.52 -11.77
N HIS A 21 -2.81 2.40 -11.09
CA HIS A 21 -3.96 3.09 -11.68
C HIS A 21 -3.56 4.21 -12.65
N LEU A 22 -2.58 5.05 -12.28
CA LEU A 22 -2.14 6.19 -13.09
C LEU A 22 -1.48 5.76 -14.40
N TRP A 23 -0.71 4.67 -14.36
CA TRP A 23 -0.05 4.12 -15.53
C TRP A 23 -0.87 3.04 -16.24
N GLY A 24 -2.05 2.69 -15.72
CA GLY A 24 -2.93 1.70 -16.32
C GLY A 24 -2.28 0.32 -16.46
N CYS A 25 -1.40 -0.06 -15.53
CA CYS A 25 -0.65 -1.32 -15.64
C CYS A 25 -1.56 -2.56 -15.52
N GLY A 26 -2.77 -2.41 -14.98
CA GLY A 26 -3.77 -3.48 -14.94
C GLY A 26 -3.42 -4.63 -13.99
N LEU A 27 -2.47 -4.41 -13.07
CA LEU A 27 -2.02 -5.46 -12.16
C LEU A 27 -3.10 -5.77 -11.11
N SER A 28 -3.24 -7.06 -10.82
CA SER A 28 -4.10 -7.57 -9.75
C SER A 28 -3.52 -7.26 -8.37
N LYS A 29 -4.37 -7.35 -7.34
CA LYS A 29 -3.94 -7.11 -5.95
C LYS A 29 -2.86 -8.10 -5.49
N ASP A 30 -2.87 -9.32 -6.01
CA ASP A 30 -1.86 -10.32 -5.69
C ASP A 30 -0.51 -10.00 -6.34
N GLU A 31 -0.51 -9.49 -7.57
CA GLU A 31 0.71 -9.00 -8.23
C GLU A 31 1.27 -7.77 -7.54
N LEU A 32 0.40 -6.83 -7.15
CA LEU A 32 0.82 -5.66 -6.36
C LEU A 32 1.34 -6.05 -4.98
N ALA A 33 0.77 -7.07 -4.36
CA ALA A 33 1.25 -7.59 -3.08
C ALA A 33 2.63 -8.25 -3.23
N ALA A 34 2.84 -9.03 -4.29
CA ALA A 34 4.14 -9.62 -4.60
C ALA A 34 5.21 -8.56 -4.90
N LEU A 35 4.86 -7.49 -5.61
CA LEU A 35 5.74 -6.35 -5.83
C LEU A 35 6.00 -5.59 -4.52
N GLY A 36 4.97 -5.37 -3.71
CA GLY A 36 5.07 -4.74 -2.41
C GLY A 36 6.00 -5.47 -1.46
N LEU A 37 6.05 -6.80 -1.52
CA LEU A 37 7.00 -7.64 -0.77
C LEU A 37 8.46 -7.25 -1.01
N THR A 38 8.79 -6.80 -2.22
CA THR A 38 10.15 -6.33 -2.56
C THR A 38 10.47 -4.94 -1.97
N LEU A 39 9.44 -4.15 -1.66
CA LEU A 39 9.54 -2.83 -1.03
C LEU A 39 9.55 -2.93 0.51
N GLY A 40 8.90 -3.94 1.08
CA GLY A 40 8.91 -4.22 2.51
C GLY A 40 7.92 -5.31 2.90
N ALA A 41 8.26 -6.11 3.92
CA ALA A 41 7.48 -7.26 4.35
C ALA A 41 6.04 -6.92 4.78
N ASP A 42 5.81 -5.69 5.25
CA ASP A 42 4.48 -5.23 5.70
C ASP A 42 3.63 -4.60 4.57
N VAL A 43 4.23 -4.23 3.44
CA VAL A 43 3.53 -3.58 2.31
C VAL A 43 2.39 -4.44 1.73
N PRO A 44 2.54 -5.77 1.52
CA PRO A 44 1.46 -6.63 1.05
C PRO A 44 0.21 -6.59 1.92
N VAL A 45 0.39 -6.43 3.24
CA VAL A 45 -0.73 -6.34 4.20
C VAL A 45 -1.56 -5.09 3.92
N PHE A 46 -0.92 -3.97 3.60
CA PHE A 46 -1.61 -2.71 3.25
C PHE A 46 -2.17 -2.70 1.81
N VAL A 47 -1.55 -3.42 0.87
CA VAL A 47 -2.08 -3.61 -0.49
C VAL A 47 -3.37 -4.45 -0.47
N ARG A 48 -3.36 -5.57 0.27
CA ARG A 48 -4.51 -6.49 0.38
C ARG A 48 -5.59 -5.97 1.32
N GLY A 49 -5.20 -5.32 2.42
CA GLY A 49 -6.10 -4.73 3.41
C GLY A 49 -6.84 -3.46 2.95
N HIS A 50 -6.50 -2.97 1.75
CA HIS A 50 -6.69 -1.60 1.27
C HIS A 50 -5.99 -0.60 2.17
N ALA A 51 -5.20 0.29 1.56
CA ALA A 51 -4.84 1.61 2.04
C ALA A 51 -5.81 2.03 3.14
N ALA A 52 -5.43 1.80 4.40
CA ALA A 52 -6.21 2.24 5.54
C ALA A 52 -6.19 3.75 5.38
N PHE A 53 -7.27 4.27 4.81
CA PHE A 53 -7.36 5.59 4.23
C PHE A 53 -7.19 6.56 5.39
N ALA A 54 -5.95 6.94 5.66
CA ALA A 54 -5.59 8.06 6.51
C ALA A 54 -5.83 9.36 5.74
N GLY A 55 -6.96 9.44 5.03
CA GLY A 55 -7.57 10.70 4.73
C GLY A 55 -8.13 11.20 6.04
N ARG A 56 -7.37 12.09 6.70
CA ARG A 56 -7.91 13.08 7.62
C ARG A 56 -9.28 13.55 7.08
N ARG A 57 -10.36 13.07 7.68
CA ARG A 57 -11.59 13.84 7.83
C ARG A 57 -11.41 14.58 9.16
N GLY A 58 -11.63 15.89 9.13
CA GLY A 58 -11.42 16.79 10.27
C GLY A 58 -12.09 16.33 11.56
#